data_AF-A0A1M5IEJ3-F1
#
_entry.id   AF-A0A1M5IEJ3-F1
#
_cell.length_a   1.000
_cell.length_b   1.000
_cell.length_c   1.000
_cell.angle_alpha   90.00
_cell.angle_beta   90.00
_cell.angle_gamma   90.00
#
_symmetry.space_group_name_H-M   'P 1'
#
loop_
_entity.id
_entity.type
_entity.pdbx_description
1 polymer ?
#
loop_
_entity_poly.entity_id
_entity_poly.type
_entity_poly.pdbx_seq_one_letter_code
_entity_poly.pdbx_strand_id
1 'polypeptide(L)'
;MYSTNKSVGFEILMEDEDSIVRIPMDQKSKEEFRKRNANLVQPEVFLKKFLRTEENYKKVCDTLEKAAEDSIPEAVKKKCLWCQGLSSSEEDKGCEKYKLQMLITFKLVAVEFVDVVRGNRHILSNDEVVFELTKEFYKSIFFLKGKGLMGFDMRRLMHKTLKMGFLSLNDMFLKTKHLSKSLRVINSTLHALDNEGLQYKLNGEEIPEHITLQQDFFTSKQSFYKEEQRLNRLEKLEKVIRNNSNSNGNRPNRTDIAYFCFYTSESKELITENSFPSKKAWKEIGAQYSKDDTNIQKAYNRIANNKGERLKNSKADNINFVLKEMLENYPKAKKLALEELKLLKIN
;
A
#
# COMPACT_ATOMS: atom_id res chain seq x y z
N MET A 1 17.62 10.73 26.69
CA MET A 1 17.16 10.17 27.99
C MET A 1 16.53 8.83 27.72
N TYR A 2 17.16 7.74 28.15
CA TYR A 2 16.59 6.40 27.97
C TYR A 2 15.32 6.31 28.83
N SER A 3 14.16 6.22 28.18
CA SER A 3 12.95 5.73 28.83
C SER A 3 13.31 4.40 29.48
N THR A 4 13.28 4.37 30.81
CA THR A 4 13.27 3.12 31.58
C THR A 4 12.28 2.20 30.89
N ASN A 5 12.75 1.07 30.36
CA ASN A 5 11.86 0.01 29.88
C ASN A 5 10.94 -0.34 31.06
N LYS A 6 9.76 0.29 31.12
CA LYS A 6 8.70 -0.09 32.04
C LYS A 6 8.34 -1.49 31.59
N SER A 7 8.84 -2.48 32.33
CA SER A 7 8.47 -3.87 32.15
C SER A 7 6.95 -3.96 32.31
N VAL A 8 6.25 -4.28 31.22
CA VAL A 8 4.83 -4.57 31.25
C VAL A 8 4.70 -6.02 31.71
N GLY A 9 4.25 -6.21 32.95
CA GLY A 9 4.07 -7.51 33.59
C GLY A 9 3.12 -7.37 34.77
N PHE A 10 2.45 -8.47 35.13
CA PHE A 10 1.58 -8.52 36.29
C PHE A 10 2.38 -8.94 37.53
N GLU A 11 2.22 -8.19 38.61
CA GLU A 11 2.85 -8.47 39.90
C GLU A 11 1.77 -8.62 40.97
N ILE A 12 1.81 -9.73 41.70
CA ILE A 12 0.93 -9.95 42.85
C ILE A 12 1.62 -9.37 44.09
N LEU A 13 1.04 -8.32 44.66
CA LEU A 13 1.49 -7.71 45.91
C LEU A 13 0.95 -8.51 47.11
N MET A 14 1.57 -9.66 47.37
CA MET A 14 1.35 -10.48 48.57
C MET A 14 2.71 -10.73 49.24
N GLU A 15 2.76 -11.00 50.54
CA GLU A 15 4.01 -11.46 51.15
C GLU A 15 4.33 -12.89 50.71
N ASP A 16 5.59 -13.32 50.79
CA ASP A 16 5.99 -14.68 50.37
C ASP A 16 5.41 -15.78 51.28
N GLU A 17 4.96 -15.41 52.47
CA GLU A 17 4.36 -16.31 53.46
C GLU A 17 2.83 -16.38 53.35
N ASP A 18 2.22 -15.48 52.56
CA ASP A 18 0.79 -15.48 52.32
C ASP A 18 0.40 -16.63 51.37
N SER A 19 -0.63 -17.38 51.74
CA SER A 19 -1.16 -18.46 50.90
C SER A 19 -2.24 -17.96 49.94
N ILE A 20 -2.22 -18.48 48.71
CA ILE A 20 -3.32 -18.26 47.76
C ILE A 20 -4.52 -19.08 48.23
N VAL A 21 -5.56 -18.39 48.69
CA VAL A 21 -6.82 -19.03 49.07
C VAL A 21 -7.50 -19.54 47.79
N ARG A 22 -7.56 -20.86 47.63
CA ARG A 22 -8.34 -21.49 46.56
C ARG A 22 -9.78 -21.59 47.03
N ILE A 23 -10.70 -20.94 46.32
CA ILE A 23 -12.13 -21.09 46.57
C ILE A 23 -12.54 -22.47 46.06
N PRO A 24 -12.93 -23.42 46.94
CA PRO A 24 -13.34 -24.75 46.50
C PRO A 24 -14.64 -24.63 45.71
N MET A 25 -14.59 -25.00 44.44
CA MET A 25 -15.79 -25.19 43.63
C MET A 25 -16.25 -26.64 43.74
N ASP A 26 -17.53 -26.83 44.02
CA ASP A 26 -18.17 -28.14 43.94
C ASP A 26 -18.15 -28.66 42.49
N GLN A 27 -18.39 -29.97 42.34
CA GLN A 27 -18.27 -30.65 41.05
C GLN A 27 -19.25 -30.10 40.00
N LYS A 28 -20.46 -29.74 40.42
CA LYS A 28 -21.50 -29.18 39.54
C LYS A 28 -21.10 -27.78 39.07
N SER A 29 -20.62 -26.93 39.96
CA SER A 29 -20.09 -25.61 39.61
C SER A 29 -18.89 -25.70 38.67
N LYS A 30 -17.99 -26.68 38.87
CA LYS A 30 -16.86 -26.93 37.95
C LYS A 30 -17.33 -27.35 36.56
N GLU A 31 -18.32 -28.24 36.48
CA GLU A 31 -18.89 -28.68 35.21
C GLU A 31 -19.65 -27.57 34.50
N GLU A 32 -20.43 -26.76 35.22
CA GLU A 32 -21.10 -25.58 34.67
C GLU A 32 -20.10 -24.55 34.16
N PHE A 33 -19.02 -24.29 34.92
CA PHE A 33 -17.94 -23.41 34.48
C PHE A 33 -17.25 -23.96 33.24
N ARG A 34 -16.92 -25.26 33.19
CA ARG A 34 -16.34 -25.90 32.00
C ARG A 34 -17.28 -25.81 30.80
N LYS A 35 -18.58 -26.05 30.97
CA LYS A 35 -19.59 -25.93 29.89
C LYS A 35 -19.72 -24.51 29.39
N ARG A 36 -19.81 -23.51 30.28
CA ARG A 36 -19.89 -22.09 29.90
C ARG A 36 -18.64 -21.62 29.16
N ASN A 37 -17.48 -22.16 29.52
CA ASN A 37 -16.21 -21.84 28.88
C ASN A 37 -15.80 -22.81 27.76
N ALA A 38 -16.61 -23.83 27.43
CA ALA A 38 -16.26 -24.85 26.44
C ALA A 38 -16.07 -24.26 25.03
N ASN A 39 -16.77 -23.16 24.74
CA ASN A 39 -16.71 -22.45 23.47
C ASN A 39 -15.72 -21.27 23.48
N LEU A 40 -15.12 -20.95 24.63
CA LEU A 40 -14.07 -19.93 24.71
C LEU A 40 -12.78 -20.57 24.20
N VAL A 41 -12.48 -20.28 22.93
CA VAL A 41 -11.25 -20.77 22.31
C VAL A 41 -10.07 -20.12 23.02
N GLN A 42 -9.39 -20.94 23.82
CA GLN A 42 -8.20 -20.53 24.57
C GLN A 42 -7.09 -20.09 23.59
N PRO A 43 -6.35 -19.02 23.89
CA PRO A 43 -5.29 -18.54 22.99
C PRO A 43 -4.23 -19.61 22.71
N GLU A 44 -3.99 -20.55 23.64
CA GLU A 44 -3.08 -21.67 23.47
C GLU A 44 -3.42 -22.56 22.27
N VAL A 45 -4.72 -22.74 21.97
CA VAL A 45 -5.16 -23.54 20.82
C VAL A 45 -4.66 -22.89 19.53
N PHE A 46 -4.74 -21.56 19.45
CA PHE A 46 -4.23 -20.81 18.31
C PHE A 46 -2.71 -20.78 18.28
N LEU A 47 -2.04 -20.49 19.39
CA LEU A 47 -0.58 -20.46 19.46
C LEU A 47 0.04 -21.80 19.03
N LYS A 48 -0.53 -22.91 19.50
CA LYS A 48 -0.15 -24.26 19.09
C LYS A 48 -0.35 -24.48 17.59
N LYS A 49 -1.50 -24.08 17.04
CA LYS A 49 -1.75 -24.13 15.60
C LYS A 49 -0.75 -23.28 14.81
N PHE A 50 -0.45 -22.07 15.30
CA PHE A 50 0.45 -21.13 14.64
C PHE A 50 1.91 -21.59 14.62
N LEU A 51 2.31 -22.43 15.59
CA LEU A 51 3.62 -23.10 15.61
C LEU A 51 3.71 -24.33 14.69
N ARG A 52 2.62 -24.68 13.99
CA ARG A 52 2.48 -25.76 12.99
C ARG A 52 2.59 -27.18 13.51
N THR A 53 3.51 -27.45 14.43
CA THR A 53 3.79 -28.80 14.93
C THR A 53 3.69 -28.86 16.45
N GLU A 54 3.25 -30.02 16.95
CA GLU A 54 3.25 -30.32 18.39
C GLU A 54 4.65 -30.18 18.99
N GLU A 55 5.66 -30.62 18.24
CA GLU A 55 7.06 -30.60 18.68
C GLU A 55 7.56 -29.17 18.88
N ASN A 56 7.22 -28.24 17.98
CA ASN A 56 7.57 -26.83 18.14
C ASN A 56 6.89 -26.22 19.36
N TYR A 57 5.60 -26.50 19.55
CA TYR A 57 4.85 -26.03 20.72
C TYR A 57 5.47 -26.56 22.01
N LYS A 58 5.76 -27.86 22.07
CA LYS A 58 6.41 -28.49 23.23
C LYS A 58 7.77 -27.86 23.53
N LYS A 59 8.65 -27.69 22.54
CA LYS A 59 9.96 -27.05 22.72
C LYS A 59 9.86 -25.66 23.33
N VAL A 60 8.87 -24.88 22.89
CA VAL A 60 8.64 -23.53 23.41
C VAL A 60 8.09 -23.58 24.84
N CYS A 61 7.13 -24.44 25.13
CA CYS A 61 6.61 -24.65 26.48
C CYS A 61 7.72 -25.07 27.46
N ASP A 62 8.52 -26.08 27.10
CA ASP A 62 9.64 -26.56 27.92
C ASP A 62 10.66 -25.43 28.19
N THR A 63 10.91 -24.58 27.19
CA THR A 63 11.82 -23.43 27.31
C THR A 63 11.23 -22.36 28.26
N LEU A 64 9.94 -22.05 28.12
CA LEU A 64 9.25 -21.08 28.98
C LEU A 64 9.15 -21.56 30.42
N GLU A 65 8.82 -22.84 30.63
CA GLU A 65 8.72 -23.44 31.95
C GLU A 65 10.07 -23.38 32.67
N LYS A 66 11.15 -23.79 31.99
CA LYS A 66 12.50 -23.69 32.54
C LYS A 66 12.89 -22.25 32.89
N ALA A 67 12.60 -21.29 31.99
CA ALA A 67 12.90 -19.89 32.23
C ALA A 67 12.07 -19.30 33.39
N ALA A 68 10.80 -19.71 33.51
CA ALA A 68 9.93 -19.36 34.61
C ALA A 68 10.48 -19.91 35.93
N GLU A 69 10.87 -21.18 35.97
CA GLU A 69 11.51 -21.79 37.15
C GLU A 69 12.79 -21.05 37.53
N ASP A 70 13.68 -20.77 36.58
CA ASP A 70 14.93 -20.04 36.80
C ASP A 70 14.72 -18.60 37.30
N SER A 71 13.53 -18.03 37.05
CA SER A 71 13.17 -16.69 37.48
C SER A 71 12.77 -16.60 38.95
N ILE A 72 12.25 -17.67 39.55
CA ILE A 72 11.73 -17.69 40.93
C ILE A 72 12.87 -17.45 41.94
N PRO A 73 12.68 -16.63 43.00
CA PRO A 73 13.70 -16.41 44.02
C PRO A 73 14.17 -17.73 44.66
N GLU A 74 15.49 -17.87 44.84
CA GLU A 74 16.08 -19.10 45.36
C GLU A 74 15.64 -19.40 46.80
N ALA A 75 15.42 -18.36 47.61
CA ALA A 75 14.88 -18.48 48.96
C ALA A 75 13.48 -19.13 48.96
N VAL A 76 12.63 -18.76 48.00
CA VAL A 76 11.28 -19.33 47.85
C VAL A 76 11.38 -20.79 47.40
N LYS A 77 12.24 -21.11 46.43
CA LYS A 77 12.48 -22.51 46.01
C LYS A 77 12.92 -23.40 47.17
N LYS A 78 13.82 -22.90 48.02
CA LYS A 78 14.33 -23.60 49.21
C LYS A 78 13.32 -23.71 50.36
N LYS A 79 12.27 -22.90 50.38
CA LYS A 79 11.20 -22.98 51.38
C LYS A 79 9.98 -23.77 50.89
N CYS A 80 9.83 -23.94 49.58
CA CYS A 80 8.70 -24.62 48.96
C CYS A 80 8.83 -26.15 49.11
N LEU A 81 8.07 -26.75 50.04
CA LEU A 81 8.11 -28.20 50.30
C LEU A 81 7.73 -29.03 49.07
N TRP A 82 6.82 -28.52 48.23
CA TRP A 82 6.48 -29.16 46.95
C TRP A 82 7.69 -29.22 46.01
N CYS A 83 8.41 -28.11 45.84
CA CYS A 83 9.60 -28.06 44.97
C CYS A 83 10.74 -28.94 45.48
N GLN A 84 10.78 -29.19 46.79
CA GLN A 84 11.74 -30.11 47.40
C GLN A 84 11.33 -31.58 47.34
N GLY A 85 10.11 -31.88 46.86
CA GLY A 85 9.54 -33.22 46.90
C GLY A 85 9.20 -33.73 48.31
N LEU A 86 9.14 -32.82 49.29
CA LEU A 86 8.80 -33.12 50.68
C LEU A 86 7.28 -33.14 50.93
N SER A 87 6.48 -32.61 50.01
CA SER A 87 5.02 -32.64 50.07
C SER A 87 4.40 -32.79 48.68
N SER A 88 3.23 -33.43 48.64
CA SER A 88 2.33 -33.51 47.49
C SER A 88 1.04 -32.73 47.70
N SER A 89 0.95 -31.91 48.76
CA SER A 89 -0.18 -31.03 49.02
C SER A 89 -0.05 -29.71 48.24
N GLU A 90 -1.10 -29.30 47.54
CA GLU A 90 -1.06 -28.06 46.75
C GLU A 90 -0.89 -26.81 47.61
N GLU A 91 -1.25 -26.86 48.89
CA GLU A 91 -1.09 -25.77 49.87
C GLU A 91 0.40 -25.48 50.14
N ASP A 92 1.26 -26.48 49.97
CA ASP A 92 2.71 -26.39 50.22
C ASP A 92 3.49 -25.84 49.01
N LYS A 93 2.79 -25.39 47.95
CA LYS A 93 3.39 -24.77 46.78
C LYS A 93 3.68 -23.28 47.04
N GLY A 94 4.70 -22.99 47.86
CA GLY A 94 5.16 -21.61 48.09
C GLY A 94 5.57 -20.85 46.81
N CYS A 95 5.90 -21.56 45.73
CA CYS A 95 6.20 -20.96 44.43
C CYS A 95 4.97 -20.59 43.59
N GLU A 96 3.75 -20.96 44.00
CA GLU A 96 2.53 -20.88 43.19
C GLU A 96 2.19 -19.44 42.79
N LYS A 97 2.35 -18.49 43.71
CA LYS A 97 2.14 -17.05 43.44
C LYS A 97 2.94 -16.56 42.24
N TYR A 98 4.22 -16.95 42.16
CA TYR A 98 5.10 -16.58 41.06
C TYR A 98 4.67 -17.24 39.75
N LYS A 99 4.27 -18.51 39.79
CA LYS A 99 3.71 -19.21 38.62
C LYS A 99 2.42 -18.55 38.14
N LEU A 100 1.54 -18.16 39.05
CA LEU A 100 0.27 -17.53 38.74
C LEU A 100 0.45 -16.15 38.10
N GLN A 101 1.30 -15.27 38.64
CA GLN A 101 1.52 -13.94 38.05
C GLN A 101 2.15 -14.01 36.66
N MET A 102 3.06 -14.96 36.44
CA MET A 102 3.65 -15.22 35.12
C MET A 102 2.59 -15.76 34.15
N LEU A 103 1.72 -16.67 34.61
CA LEU A 103 0.62 -17.20 33.81
C LEU A 103 -0.38 -16.10 33.42
N ILE A 104 -0.74 -15.20 34.35
CA ILE A 104 -1.62 -14.06 34.07
C ILE A 104 -1.01 -13.17 32.99
N THR A 105 0.28 -12.82 33.14
CA THR A 105 1.01 -12.02 32.15
C THR A 105 0.98 -12.69 30.78
N PHE A 106 1.33 -13.98 30.71
CA PHE A 106 1.30 -14.76 29.48
C PHE A 106 -0.10 -14.77 28.84
N LYS A 107 -1.15 -15.06 29.61
CA LYS A 107 -2.52 -15.14 29.12
C LYS A 107 -2.99 -13.82 28.52
N LEU A 108 -2.72 -12.70 29.19
CA LEU A 108 -3.07 -11.37 28.69
C LEU A 108 -2.41 -11.09 27.34
N VAL A 109 -1.08 -11.25 27.24
CA VAL A 109 -0.38 -10.98 25.98
C VAL A 109 -0.72 -11.98 24.87
N ALA A 110 -1.02 -13.23 25.24
CA ALA A 110 -1.41 -14.28 24.29
C ALA A 110 -2.78 -14.00 23.67
N VAL A 111 -3.76 -13.55 24.47
CA VAL A 111 -5.09 -13.14 23.97
C VAL A 111 -4.93 -12.00 22.97
N GLU A 112 -4.25 -10.92 23.37
CA GLU A 112 -4.05 -9.75 22.51
C GLU A 112 -3.31 -10.10 21.21
N PHE A 113 -2.26 -10.92 21.30
CA PHE A 113 -1.54 -11.37 20.11
C PHE A 113 -2.43 -12.18 19.16
N VAL A 114 -3.19 -13.13 19.69
CA VAL A 114 -4.11 -13.96 18.89
C VAL A 114 -5.18 -13.08 18.23
N ASP A 115 -5.73 -12.10 18.94
CA ASP A 115 -6.74 -11.20 18.40
C ASP A 115 -6.18 -10.29 17.30
N VAL A 116 -4.96 -9.77 17.47
CA VAL A 116 -4.26 -9.02 16.41
C VAL A 116 -4.05 -9.89 15.17
N VAL A 117 -3.58 -11.13 15.32
CA VAL A 117 -3.37 -12.04 14.18
C VAL A 117 -4.70 -12.38 13.50
N ARG A 118 -5.75 -12.69 14.28
CA ARG A 118 -7.07 -13.08 13.74
C ARG A 118 -7.83 -11.92 13.11
N GLY A 119 -7.70 -10.71 13.64
CA GLY A 119 -8.27 -9.50 13.08
C GLY A 119 -7.69 -9.14 11.71
N ASN A 120 -6.45 -9.57 11.44
CA ASN A 120 -5.76 -9.31 10.18
C ASN A 120 -5.84 -10.49 9.22
N ARG A 121 -6.90 -10.56 8.41
CA ARG A 121 -7.14 -11.66 7.44
C ARG A 121 -5.93 -11.96 6.55
N HIS A 122 -5.20 -10.94 6.11
CA HIS A 122 -4.02 -11.12 5.26
C HIS A 122 -2.86 -11.80 5.99
N ILE A 123 -2.63 -11.44 7.25
CA ILE A 123 -1.64 -12.12 8.11
C ILE A 123 -2.11 -13.55 8.34
N LEU A 124 -3.35 -13.74 8.81
CA LEU A 124 -3.90 -15.06 9.13
C LEU A 124 -3.89 -16.03 7.96
N SER A 125 -4.09 -15.55 6.72
CA SER A 125 -4.08 -16.36 5.51
C SER A 125 -2.69 -16.81 5.05
N ASN A 126 -1.62 -16.29 5.66
CA ASN A 126 -0.24 -16.62 5.32
C ASN A 126 0.43 -17.35 6.49
N ASP A 127 0.42 -18.68 6.43
CA ASP A 127 0.97 -19.55 7.46
C ASP A 127 2.44 -19.27 7.80
N GLU A 128 3.24 -18.77 6.85
CA GLU A 128 4.66 -18.42 7.08
C GLU A 128 4.79 -17.15 7.90
N VAL A 129 4.00 -16.14 7.57
CA VAL A 129 3.97 -14.89 8.35
C VAL A 129 3.44 -15.16 9.76
N VAL A 130 2.39 -15.96 9.90
CA VAL A 130 1.83 -16.34 11.22
C VAL A 130 2.86 -17.08 12.07
N PHE A 131 3.58 -18.05 11.47
CA PHE A 131 4.62 -18.80 12.17
C PHE A 131 5.76 -17.89 12.64
N GLU A 132 6.27 -17.02 11.77
CA GLU A 132 7.35 -16.08 12.11
C GLU A 132 6.93 -15.04 13.16
N LEU A 133 5.69 -14.54 13.09
CA LEU A 133 5.15 -13.64 14.12
C LEU A 133 5.00 -14.34 15.46
N THR A 134 4.57 -15.60 15.46
CA THR A 134 4.41 -16.39 16.68
C THR A 134 5.76 -16.69 17.32
N LYS A 135 6.80 -16.96 16.52
CA LYS A 135 8.19 -17.03 17.02
C LYS A 135 8.63 -15.72 17.68
N GLU A 136 8.36 -14.57 17.06
CA GLU A 136 8.71 -13.28 17.66
C GLU A 136 7.88 -12.94 18.90
N PHE A 137 6.62 -13.38 18.98
CA PHE A 137 5.82 -13.32 20.21
C PHE A 137 6.54 -14.01 21.36
N TYR A 138 6.96 -15.27 21.18
CA TYR A 138 7.69 -16.00 22.23
C TYR A 138 9.05 -15.39 22.56
N LYS A 139 9.78 -14.87 21.55
CA LYS A 139 11.06 -14.18 21.80
C LYS A 139 10.90 -12.81 22.47
N SER A 140 9.69 -12.26 22.51
CA SER A 140 9.38 -11.02 23.21
C SER A 140 9.07 -11.24 24.69
N ILE A 141 8.88 -12.50 25.11
CA ILE A 141 8.76 -12.86 26.51
C ILE A 141 10.15 -12.86 27.15
N PHE A 142 10.28 -12.18 28.29
CA PHE A 142 11.50 -12.21 29.10
C PHE A 142 11.16 -12.46 30.56
N PHE A 143 12.15 -12.94 31.31
CA PHE A 143 12.00 -13.27 32.73
C PHE A 143 13.02 -12.49 33.55
N LEU A 144 12.58 -11.93 34.68
CA LEU A 144 13.46 -11.24 35.62
C LEU A 144 13.99 -12.23 36.64
N LYS A 145 15.27 -12.59 36.49
CA LYS A 145 15.95 -13.57 37.35
C LYS A 145 15.85 -13.17 38.83
N GLY A 146 15.45 -14.12 39.67
CA GLY A 146 15.31 -13.96 41.11
C GLY A 146 14.12 -13.11 41.56
N LYS A 147 13.24 -12.69 40.66
CA LYS A 147 12.01 -11.94 40.99
C LYS A 147 10.73 -12.73 40.72
N GLY A 148 10.82 -13.84 40.00
CA GLY A 148 9.69 -14.64 39.54
C GLY A 148 8.70 -13.86 38.68
N LEU A 149 9.17 -12.83 37.97
CA LEU A 149 8.37 -11.96 37.12
C LEU A 149 8.63 -12.28 35.65
N MET A 150 7.53 -12.39 34.90
CA MET A 150 7.53 -12.40 33.45
C MET A 150 7.22 -10.98 32.95
N GLY A 151 7.97 -10.54 31.96
CA GLY A 151 7.69 -9.31 31.22
C GLY A 151 7.55 -9.59 29.74
N PHE A 152 6.99 -8.61 29.03
CA PHE A 152 6.79 -8.70 27.60
C PHE A 152 7.32 -7.45 26.87
N ASP A 153 8.20 -7.65 25.91
CA ASP A 153 8.72 -6.60 25.02
C ASP A 153 7.71 -6.29 23.92
N MET A 154 6.71 -5.47 24.26
CA MET A 154 5.68 -5.03 23.32
C MET A 154 6.28 -4.29 22.12
N ARG A 155 7.36 -3.53 22.31
CA ARG A 155 7.99 -2.75 21.23
C ARG A 155 8.53 -3.70 20.15
N ARG A 156 9.26 -4.74 20.56
CA ARG A 156 9.79 -5.76 19.65
C ARG A 156 8.68 -6.42 18.84
N LEU A 157 7.63 -6.89 19.51
CA LEU A 157 6.52 -7.55 18.83
C LEU A 157 5.83 -6.58 17.86
N MET A 158 5.51 -5.37 18.30
CA MET A 158 4.83 -4.36 17.48
C MET A 158 5.63 -4.00 16.23
N HIS A 159 6.94 -3.78 16.36
CA HIS A 159 7.81 -3.49 15.20
C HIS A 159 7.79 -4.64 14.19
N LYS A 160 7.83 -5.89 14.66
CA LYS A 160 7.76 -7.05 13.77
C LYS A 160 6.39 -7.17 13.09
N THR A 161 5.30 -7.01 13.85
CA THR A 161 3.94 -7.04 13.33
C THR A 161 3.73 -5.94 12.28
N LEU A 162 4.18 -4.72 12.57
CA LEU A 162 4.12 -3.60 11.65
C LEU A 162 4.90 -3.86 10.37
N LYS A 163 6.15 -4.36 10.48
CA LYS A 163 6.96 -4.76 9.33
C LYS A 163 6.25 -5.79 8.45
N MET A 164 5.65 -6.82 9.06
CA MET A 164 4.91 -7.83 8.31
C MET A 164 3.64 -7.26 7.66
N GLY A 165 2.95 -6.35 8.34
CA GLY A 165 1.85 -5.56 7.77
C GLY A 165 2.27 -4.78 6.53
N PHE A 166 3.40 -4.08 6.58
CA PHE A 166 3.95 -3.34 5.44
C PHE A 166 4.29 -4.22 4.25
N LEU A 167 4.91 -5.38 4.48
CA LEU A 167 5.20 -6.34 3.43
C LEU A 167 3.91 -6.87 2.78
N SER A 168 2.91 -7.20 3.60
CA SER A 168 1.61 -7.66 3.12
C SER A 168 0.88 -6.59 2.29
N LEU A 169 0.89 -5.34 2.73
CA LEU A 169 0.33 -4.21 2.00
C LEU A 169 1.06 -3.97 0.67
N ASN A 170 2.39 -4.10 0.67
CA ASN A 170 3.18 -3.98 -0.55
C ASN A 170 2.78 -5.04 -1.59
N ASP A 171 2.65 -6.30 -1.18
CA ASP A 171 2.20 -7.39 -2.07
C ASP A 171 0.78 -7.13 -2.60
N MET A 172 -0.11 -6.62 -1.75
CA MET A 172 -1.46 -6.23 -2.17
C MET A 172 -1.43 -5.11 -3.22
N PHE A 173 -0.60 -4.09 -3.03
CA PHE A 173 -0.48 -3.00 -3.99
C PHE A 173 0.14 -3.46 -5.32
N LEU A 174 1.14 -4.36 -5.29
CA LEU A 174 1.73 -4.96 -6.49
C LEU A 174 0.72 -5.79 -7.29
N LYS A 175 -0.21 -6.48 -6.63
CA LYS A 175 -1.28 -7.25 -7.28
C LYS A 175 -2.41 -6.38 -7.83
N THR A 176 -2.47 -5.10 -7.45
CA THR A 176 -3.55 -4.19 -7.85
C THR A 176 -3.30 -3.63 -9.25
N LYS A 177 -4.10 -4.06 -10.23
CA LYS A 177 -4.00 -3.60 -11.64
C LYS A 177 -4.24 -2.10 -11.83
N HIS A 178 -5.00 -1.47 -10.94
CA HIS A 178 -5.38 -0.05 -11.05
C HIS A 178 -4.57 0.82 -10.09
N LEU A 179 -3.53 1.49 -10.61
CA LEU A 179 -2.67 2.40 -9.84
C LEU A 179 -3.46 3.48 -9.09
N SER A 180 -4.56 3.97 -9.68
CA SER A 180 -5.44 4.97 -9.06
C SER A 180 -6.13 4.46 -7.80
N LYS A 181 -6.41 3.15 -7.70
CA LYS A 181 -7.00 2.54 -6.52
C LYS A 181 -5.96 2.49 -5.39
N SER A 182 -4.73 2.06 -5.69
CA SER A 182 -3.63 2.05 -4.72
C SER A 182 -3.34 3.46 -4.21
N LEU A 183 -3.23 4.45 -5.09
CA LEU A 183 -3.01 5.85 -4.72
C LEU A 183 -4.14 6.41 -3.85
N ARG A 184 -5.40 6.05 -4.12
CA ARG A 184 -6.54 6.48 -3.29
C ARG A 184 -6.41 5.94 -1.87
N VAL A 185 -6.11 4.66 -1.71
CA VAL A 185 -5.91 4.03 -0.40
C VAL A 185 -4.75 4.69 0.33
N ILE A 186 -3.60 4.86 -0.33
CA ILE A 186 -2.41 5.50 0.25
C ILE A 186 -2.75 6.92 0.74
N ASN A 187 -3.43 7.73 -0.08
CA ASN A 187 -3.78 9.10 0.29
C ASN A 187 -4.77 9.15 1.45
N SER A 188 -5.79 8.28 1.47
CA SER A 188 -6.72 8.21 2.58
C SER A 188 -6.04 7.78 3.88
N THR A 189 -5.09 6.84 3.80
CA THR A 189 -4.35 6.39 4.98
C THR A 189 -3.40 7.47 5.50
N LEU A 190 -2.67 8.17 4.62
CA LEU A 190 -1.83 9.30 5.01
C LEU A 190 -2.65 10.39 5.71
N HIS A 191 -3.80 10.77 5.14
CA HIS A 191 -4.68 11.76 5.75
C HIS A 191 -5.20 11.31 7.13
N ALA A 192 -5.53 10.03 7.30
CA ALA A 192 -5.93 9.48 8.59
C ALA A 192 -4.78 9.55 9.63
N LEU A 193 -3.56 9.17 9.23
CA LEU A 193 -2.37 9.23 10.08
C LEU A 193 -2.00 10.67 10.45
N ASP A 194 -2.15 11.62 9.52
CA ASP A 194 -1.91 13.04 9.77
C ASP A 194 -2.89 13.60 10.79
N ASN A 195 -4.17 13.20 10.70
CA ASN A 195 -5.19 13.58 11.67
C ASN A 195 -4.94 12.97 13.05
N GLU A 196 -4.49 11.72 13.10
CA GLU A 196 -4.12 11.06 14.35
C GLU A 196 -2.89 11.74 14.97
N GLY A 197 -1.85 12.00 14.18
CA GLY A 197 -0.65 12.73 14.60
C GLY A 197 -0.95 14.16 15.06
N LEU A 198 -1.97 14.82 14.48
CA LEU A 198 -2.40 16.15 14.90
C LEU A 198 -2.93 16.14 16.34
N GLN A 199 -3.63 15.10 16.77
CA GLN A 199 -4.13 15.00 18.14
C GLN A 199 -2.99 15.04 19.16
N TYR A 200 -1.93 14.27 18.92
CA TYR A 200 -0.73 14.29 19.78
C TYR A 200 -0.09 15.68 19.82
N LYS A 201 0.07 16.32 18.64
CA LYS A 201 0.62 17.69 18.57
C LYS A 201 -0.22 18.71 19.34
N LEU A 202 -1.55 18.64 19.24
CA LEU A 202 -2.47 19.52 19.95
C LEU A 202 -2.38 19.34 21.47
N ASN A 203 -2.14 18.12 21.93
CA ASN A 203 -1.96 17.79 23.33
C ASN A 203 -0.53 18.06 23.85
N GLY A 204 0.39 18.51 22.99
CA GLY A 204 1.80 18.68 23.35
C GLY A 204 2.54 17.36 23.59
N GLU A 205 2.02 16.26 23.06
CA GLU A 205 2.57 14.91 23.19
C GLU A 205 3.48 14.56 22.00
N GLU A 206 4.47 13.69 22.25
CA GLU A 206 5.31 13.14 21.19
C GLU A 206 4.48 12.18 20.32
N ILE A 207 4.59 12.30 19.00
CA ILE A 207 3.88 11.42 18.08
C ILE A 207 4.43 10.00 18.24
N PRO A 208 3.57 8.99 18.45
CA PRO A 208 4.02 7.61 18.55
C PRO A 208 4.86 7.16 17.34
N GLU A 209 5.95 6.43 17.61
CA GLU A 209 6.87 5.93 16.60
C GLU A 209 6.17 5.14 15.49
N HIS A 210 5.15 4.35 15.83
CA HIS A 210 4.40 3.55 14.85
C HIS A 210 3.59 4.40 13.86
N ILE A 211 3.15 5.61 14.23
CA ILE A 211 2.49 6.53 13.29
C ILE A 211 3.51 7.06 12.31
N THR A 212 4.67 7.51 12.81
CA THR A 212 5.78 8.01 11.99
C THR A 212 6.25 6.97 10.98
N LEU A 213 6.49 5.72 11.42
CA LEU A 213 6.89 4.62 10.53
C LEU A 213 5.85 4.33 9.44
N GLN A 214 4.55 4.44 9.76
CA GLN A 214 3.48 4.28 8.78
C GLN A 214 3.47 5.43 7.77
N GLN A 215 3.60 6.67 8.23
CA GLN A 215 3.68 7.85 7.36
C GLN A 215 4.85 7.74 6.37
N ASP A 216 6.03 7.35 6.85
CA ASP A 216 7.22 7.15 6.01
C ASP A 216 6.98 6.08 4.94
N PHE A 217 6.44 4.94 5.35
CA PHE A 217 6.09 3.86 4.42
C PHE A 217 5.11 4.34 3.34
N PHE A 218 3.99 4.94 3.73
CA PHE A 218 2.96 5.36 2.77
C PHE A 218 3.42 6.53 1.89
N THR A 219 4.24 7.45 2.40
CA THR A 219 4.82 8.55 1.61
C THR A 219 5.77 8.02 0.53
N SER A 220 6.62 7.06 0.89
CA SER A 220 7.48 6.36 -0.06
C SER A 220 6.67 5.65 -1.15
N LYS A 221 5.61 4.92 -0.76
CA LYS A 221 4.71 4.27 -1.73
C LYS A 221 3.96 5.28 -2.60
N GLN A 222 3.49 6.38 -2.03
CA GLN A 222 2.80 7.44 -2.79
C GLN A 222 3.70 7.97 -3.91
N SER A 223 4.96 8.25 -3.59
CA SER A 223 5.95 8.77 -4.55
C SER A 223 6.21 7.78 -5.68
N PHE A 224 6.43 6.50 -5.35
CA PHE A 224 6.59 5.44 -6.33
C PHE A 224 5.38 5.32 -7.27
N TYR A 225 4.15 5.26 -6.72
CA TYR A 225 2.95 5.09 -7.54
C TYR A 225 2.57 6.33 -8.37
N LYS A 226 2.91 7.54 -7.89
CA LYS A 226 2.77 8.77 -8.70
C LYS A 226 3.70 8.74 -9.92
N GLU A 227 4.94 8.30 -9.72
CA GLU A 227 5.92 8.19 -10.80
C GLU A 227 5.53 7.09 -11.80
N GLU A 228 5.12 5.92 -11.33
CA GLU A 228 4.55 4.86 -12.18
C GLU A 228 3.38 5.37 -13.01
N GLN A 229 2.47 6.15 -12.43
CA GLN A 229 1.35 6.73 -13.17
C GLN A 229 1.83 7.73 -14.23
N ARG A 230 2.88 8.51 -13.95
CA ARG A 230 3.49 9.45 -14.90
C ARG A 230 4.12 8.72 -16.07
N LEU A 231 4.93 7.69 -15.81
CA LEU A 231 5.56 6.85 -16.83
C LEU A 231 4.51 6.16 -17.71
N ASN A 232 3.46 5.59 -17.11
CA ASN A 232 2.35 4.99 -17.85
C ASN A 232 1.62 6.00 -18.76
N ARG A 233 1.51 7.27 -18.36
CA ARG A 233 0.95 8.33 -19.21
C ARG A 233 1.89 8.66 -20.36
N LEU A 234 3.19 8.75 -20.11
CA LEU A 234 4.20 9.00 -21.14
C LEU A 234 4.24 7.85 -22.16
N GLU A 235 4.27 6.59 -21.72
CA GLU A 235 4.22 5.45 -22.63
C GLU A 235 2.95 5.42 -23.48
N LYS A 236 1.80 5.78 -22.90
CA LYS A 236 0.55 5.89 -23.67
C LYS A 236 0.64 7.00 -24.71
N LEU A 237 1.19 8.16 -24.36
CA LEU A 237 1.41 9.25 -25.29
C LEU A 237 2.40 8.83 -26.39
N GLU A 238 3.49 8.17 -26.04
CA GLU A 238 4.45 7.63 -27.01
C GLU A 238 3.82 6.57 -27.92
N LYS A 239 2.96 5.68 -27.40
CA LYS A 239 2.21 4.72 -28.23
C LYS A 239 1.21 5.41 -29.15
N VAL A 240 0.55 6.47 -28.69
CA VAL A 240 -0.33 7.28 -29.56
C VAL A 240 0.49 7.98 -30.64
N ILE A 241 1.65 8.56 -30.29
CA ILE A 241 2.58 9.18 -31.24
C ILE A 241 3.11 8.13 -32.23
N ARG A 242 3.53 6.95 -31.76
CA ARG A 242 4.05 5.84 -32.57
C ARG A 242 2.99 5.22 -33.46
N ASN A 243 1.75 5.07 -32.99
CA ASN A 243 0.66 4.58 -33.83
C ASN A 243 0.25 5.63 -34.87
N ASN A 244 0.40 6.92 -34.56
CA ASN A 244 0.24 7.98 -35.55
C ASN A 244 1.42 8.02 -36.53
N SER A 245 2.66 7.73 -36.10
CA SER A 245 3.86 7.76 -36.95
C SER A 245 4.13 6.45 -37.71
N ASN A 246 3.60 5.31 -37.25
CA ASN A 246 3.62 4.02 -37.96
C ASN A 246 2.52 3.91 -39.01
N SER A 247 1.81 5.01 -39.31
CA SER A 247 1.20 5.18 -40.62
C SER A 247 2.30 5.39 -41.66
N ASN A 248 2.99 4.30 -41.99
CA ASN A 248 4.02 4.23 -43.03
C ASN A 248 3.45 4.83 -44.33
N GLY A 249 3.88 6.06 -44.62
CA GLY A 249 3.74 6.76 -45.88
C GLY A 249 2.35 7.26 -46.22
N ASN A 250 1.63 7.92 -45.30
CA ASN A 250 0.40 8.61 -45.70
C ASN A 250 0.75 9.84 -46.57
N ARG A 251 0.91 9.61 -47.88
CA ARG A 251 0.89 10.69 -48.88
C ARG A 251 -0.31 11.58 -48.54
N PRO A 252 -0.12 12.92 -48.47
CA PRO A 252 -1.18 13.82 -48.04
C PRO A 252 -2.44 13.54 -48.87
N ASN A 253 -3.57 13.38 -48.20
CA ASN A 253 -4.83 13.17 -48.90
C ASN A 253 -5.28 14.50 -49.54
N ARG A 254 -6.26 14.46 -50.45
CA ARG A 254 -6.73 15.66 -51.17
C ARG A 254 -7.15 16.82 -50.25
N THR A 255 -7.63 16.51 -49.04
CA THR A 255 -8.07 17.49 -48.04
C THR A 255 -6.87 18.11 -47.35
N ASP A 256 -5.84 17.33 -47.00
CA ASP A 256 -4.60 17.85 -46.43
C ASP A 256 -3.94 18.84 -47.40
N ILE A 257 -3.84 18.46 -48.68
CA ILE A 257 -3.29 19.32 -49.73
C ILE A 257 -4.14 20.59 -49.90
N ALA A 258 -5.46 20.49 -49.84
CA ALA A 258 -6.34 21.65 -49.90
C ALA A 258 -6.09 22.63 -48.73
N TYR A 259 -5.97 22.14 -47.50
CA TYR A 259 -5.64 22.97 -46.34
C TYR A 259 -4.26 23.61 -46.46
N PHE A 260 -3.26 22.86 -46.93
CA PHE A 260 -1.94 23.41 -47.22
C PHE A 260 -2.03 24.57 -48.21
N CYS A 261 -2.72 24.38 -49.35
CA CYS A 261 -2.90 25.43 -50.36
C CYS A 261 -3.63 26.65 -49.78
N PHE A 262 -4.66 26.44 -48.94
CA PHE A 262 -5.40 27.52 -48.29
C PHE A 262 -4.50 28.37 -47.38
N TYR A 263 -3.78 27.76 -46.45
CA TYR A 263 -2.96 28.53 -45.51
C TYR A 263 -1.79 29.22 -46.20
N THR A 264 -1.17 28.58 -47.18
CA THR A 264 -0.06 29.16 -47.95
C THR A 264 -0.52 30.25 -48.92
N SER A 265 -1.72 30.13 -49.51
CA SER A 265 -2.28 31.20 -50.36
C SER A 265 -2.67 32.42 -49.54
N GLU A 266 -3.34 32.24 -48.41
CA GLU A 266 -3.77 33.35 -47.54
C GLU A 266 -2.58 34.11 -46.92
N SER A 267 -1.51 33.39 -46.60
CA SER A 267 -0.27 33.98 -46.09
C SER A 267 0.66 34.54 -47.18
N LYS A 268 0.32 34.35 -48.45
CA LYS A 268 1.15 34.69 -49.62
C LYS A 268 2.51 33.99 -49.63
N GLU A 269 2.58 32.78 -49.08
CA GLU A 269 3.77 31.93 -49.07
C GLU A 269 3.68 30.76 -50.06
N LEU A 270 2.53 30.58 -50.75
CA LEU A 270 2.39 29.57 -51.79
C LEU A 270 3.23 29.95 -53.02
N ILE A 271 4.16 29.08 -53.37
CA ILE A 271 5.02 29.25 -54.55
C ILE A 271 4.55 28.27 -55.62
N THR A 272 4.10 28.82 -56.75
CA THR A 272 3.77 28.08 -57.97
C THR A 272 4.35 28.81 -59.18
N GLU A 273 4.76 28.09 -60.22
CA GLU A 273 5.23 28.68 -61.49
C GLU A 273 4.15 29.51 -62.18
N ASN A 274 2.89 29.13 -61.98
CA ASN A 274 1.73 29.80 -62.55
C ASN A 274 0.98 30.58 -61.46
N SER A 275 0.32 31.68 -61.82
CA SER A 275 -0.50 32.45 -60.88
C SER A 275 -1.58 31.56 -60.24
N PHE A 276 -1.63 31.53 -58.90
CA PHE A 276 -2.66 30.83 -58.15
C PHE A 276 -3.81 31.78 -57.78
N PRO A 277 -5.10 31.39 -57.92
CA PRO A 277 -5.59 30.10 -58.41
C PRO A 277 -5.78 30.09 -59.94
N SER A 278 -5.08 29.20 -60.65
CA SER A 278 -5.32 28.94 -62.08
C SER A 278 -5.33 27.43 -62.37
N LYS A 279 -5.93 27.02 -63.49
CA LYS A 279 -5.92 25.60 -63.91
C LYS A 279 -4.50 25.03 -64.05
N LYS A 280 -3.53 25.87 -64.46
CA LYS A 280 -2.13 25.47 -64.57
C LYS A 280 -1.49 25.29 -63.19
N ALA A 281 -1.73 26.20 -62.25
CA ALA A 281 -1.25 26.07 -60.87
C ALA A 281 -1.83 24.83 -60.17
N TRP A 282 -3.10 24.48 -60.42
CA TRP A 282 -3.68 23.25 -59.87
C TRP A 282 -3.04 21.99 -60.42
N LYS A 283 -2.71 21.96 -61.71
CA LYS A 283 -1.97 20.84 -62.32
C LYS A 283 -0.57 20.68 -61.73
N GLU A 284 0.11 21.79 -61.47
CA GLU A 284 1.42 21.82 -60.80
C GLU A 284 1.34 21.20 -59.40
N ILE A 285 0.36 21.63 -58.59
CA ILE A 285 0.09 21.08 -57.26
C ILE A 285 -0.28 19.59 -57.33
N GLY A 286 -1.14 19.21 -58.28
CA GLY A 286 -1.53 17.80 -58.49
C GLY A 286 -0.33 16.92 -58.84
N ALA A 287 0.56 17.41 -59.71
CA ALA A 287 1.80 16.74 -60.07
C ALA A 287 2.75 16.61 -58.87
N GLN A 288 2.96 17.70 -58.11
CA GLN A 288 3.83 17.73 -56.93
C GLN A 288 3.48 16.65 -55.91
N TYR A 289 2.18 16.42 -55.68
CA TYR A 289 1.71 15.44 -54.69
C TYR A 289 1.28 14.10 -55.31
N SER A 290 1.41 13.93 -56.62
CA SER A 290 0.91 12.75 -57.37
C SER A 290 -0.56 12.45 -57.07
N LYS A 291 -1.42 13.48 -57.21
CA LYS A 291 -2.87 13.44 -56.94
C LYS A 291 -3.65 14.16 -58.05
N ASP A 292 -4.92 13.81 -58.18
CA ASP A 292 -5.86 14.48 -59.10
C ASP A 292 -6.09 15.94 -58.69
N ASP A 293 -5.70 16.86 -59.58
CA ASP A 293 -5.77 18.31 -59.39
C ASP A 293 -7.20 18.82 -59.23
N THR A 294 -8.15 18.23 -59.97
CA THR A 294 -9.57 18.61 -59.92
C THR A 294 -10.18 18.28 -58.56
N ASN A 295 -9.79 17.16 -57.96
CA ASN A 295 -10.26 16.76 -56.63
C ASN A 295 -9.67 17.63 -55.51
N ILE A 296 -8.41 18.04 -55.63
CA ILE A 296 -7.77 18.99 -54.71
C ILE A 296 -8.47 20.35 -54.82
N GLN A 297 -8.65 20.86 -56.04
CA GLN A 297 -9.32 22.14 -56.29
C GLN A 297 -10.75 22.15 -55.72
N LYS A 298 -11.53 21.07 -55.92
CA LYS A 298 -12.88 20.95 -55.33
C LYS A 298 -12.85 20.98 -53.81
N ALA A 299 -11.87 20.32 -53.18
CA ALA A 299 -11.72 20.36 -51.73
C ALA A 299 -11.32 21.76 -51.25
N TYR A 300 -10.37 22.41 -51.92
CA TYR A 300 -9.94 23.79 -51.66
C TYR A 300 -11.12 24.77 -51.74
N ASN A 301 -11.90 24.73 -52.82
CA ASN A 301 -13.03 25.64 -52.99
C ASN A 301 -14.10 25.49 -51.89
N ARG A 302 -14.27 24.28 -51.33
CA ARG A 302 -15.18 24.06 -50.19
C ARG A 302 -14.66 24.71 -48.92
N ILE A 303 -13.37 24.61 -48.64
CA ILE A 303 -12.78 25.15 -47.42
C ILE A 303 -12.50 26.66 -47.51
N ALA A 304 -12.02 27.16 -48.65
CA ALA A 304 -11.68 28.57 -48.84
C ALA A 304 -12.92 29.46 -48.69
N ASN A 305 -14.05 29.02 -49.24
CA ASN A 305 -15.29 29.80 -49.26
C ASN A 305 -16.21 29.53 -48.05
N ASN A 306 -15.90 28.56 -47.18
CA ASN A 306 -16.76 28.20 -46.05
C ASN A 306 -15.96 27.95 -44.77
N LYS A 307 -15.93 28.97 -43.90
CA LYS A 307 -15.30 28.89 -42.58
C LYS A 307 -15.93 27.82 -41.68
N GLY A 308 -17.24 27.60 -41.77
CA GLY A 308 -17.93 26.56 -41.02
C GLY A 308 -17.50 25.15 -41.42
N GLU A 309 -17.23 24.92 -42.71
CA GLU A 309 -16.66 23.65 -43.19
C GLU A 309 -15.21 23.46 -42.71
N ARG A 310 -14.41 24.54 -42.66
CA ARG A 310 -13.03 24.49 -42.15
C ARG A 310 -12.96 24.15 -40.67
N LEU A 311 -13.87 24.72 -39.89
CA LEU A 311 -13.89 24.59 -38.44
C LEU A 311 -14.81 23.46 -37.95
N LYS A 312 -15.00 22.39 -38.72
CA LYS A 312 -15.64 21.17 -38.23
C LYS A 312 -14.64 20.33 -37.42
N ASN A 313 -15.07 19.77 -36.28
CA ASN A 313 -14.21 18.90 -35.45
C ASN A 313 -13.63 17.71 -36.22
N SER A 314 -14.33 17.20 -37.23
CA SER A 314 -13.83 16.16 -38.13
C SER A 314 -12.66 16.58 -39.04
N LYS A 315 -12.27 17.86 -39.04
CA LYS A 315 -11.14 18.41 -39.80
C LYS A 315 -9.91 18.71 -38.94
N ALA A 316 -10.01 18.54 -37.62
CA ALA A 316 -8.90 18.79 -36.71
C ALA A 316 -7.66 17.95 -37.07
N ASP A 317 -7.86 16.70 -37.48
CA ASP A 317 -6.77 15.82 -37.89
C ASP A 317 -6.07 16.29 -39.16
N ASN A 318 -6.81 16.82 -40.15
CA ASN A 318 -6.22 17.38 -41.37
C ASN A 318 -5.36 18.61 -41.06
N ILE A 319 -5.84 19.51 -40.19
CA ILE A 319 -5.10 20.71 -39.81
C ILE A 319 -3.86 20.35 -38.99
N ASN A 320 -3.98 19.39 -38.06
CA ASN A 320 -2.84 18.87 -37.30
C ASN A 320 -1.79 18.24 -38.22
N PHE A 321 -2.21 17.48 -39.23
CA PHE A 321 -1.31 16.87 -40.20
C PHE A 321 -0.57 17.95 -41.01
N VAL A 322 -1.29 18.91 -41.59
CA VAL A 322 -0.70 19.99 -42.39
C VAL A 322 0.29 20.84 -41.58
N LEU A 323 -0.03 21.13 -40.31
CA LEU A 323 0.86 21.86 -39.40
C LEU A 323 2.19 21.17 -39.12
N LYS A 324 2.17 19.84 -39.04
CA LYS A 324 3.35 19.02 -38.70
C LYS A 324 4.17 18.67 -39.93
N GLU A 325 3.49 18.25 -41.00
CA GLU A 325 4.11 17.56 -42.13
C GLU A 325 4.24 18.45 -43.39
N MET A 326 3.50 19.55 -43.51
CA MET A 326 3.45 20.35 -44.75
C MET A 326 3.83 21.83 -44.58
N LEU A 327 3.66 22.41 -43.38
CA LEU A 327 3.90 23.84 -43.12
C LEU A 327 5.21 24.14 -42.39
N GLU A 328 6.15 23.19 -42.31
CA GLU A 328 7.41 23.38 -41.58
C GLU A 328 8.20 24.60 -42.06
N ASN A 329 8.25 24.80 -43.38
CA ASN A 329 8.99 25.89 -44.03
C ASN A 329 8.13 27.15 -44.33
N TYR A 330 6.89 27.21 -43.82
CA TYR A 330 5.91 28.26 -44.15
C TYR A 330 5.41 28.93 -42.85
N PRO A 331 6.22 29.82 -42.23
CA PRO A 331 5.98 30.30 -40.87
C PRO A 331 4.69 31.11 -40.74
N LYS A 332 4.28 31.90 -41.75
CA LYS A 332 3.04 32.69 -41.68
C LYS A 332 1.83 31.78 -41.84
N ALA A 333 1.87 30.85 -42.79
CA ALA A 333 0.84 29.83 -42.98
C ALA A 333 0.66 28.95 -41.72
N LYS A 334 1.78 28.55 -41.11
CA LYS A 334 1.78 27.76 -39.86
C LYS A 334 1.12 28.51 -38.71
N LYS A 335 1.36 29.82 -38.59
CA LYS A 335 0.69 30.66 -37.60
C LYS A 335 -0.84 30.70 -37.81
N LEU A 336 -1.30 30.91 -39.05
CA LEU A 336 -2.73 30.91 -39.39
C LEU A 336 -3.40 29.57 -39.06
N ALA A 337 -2.76 28.45 -39.42
CA ALA A 337 -3.28 27.12 -39.14
C ALA A 337 -3.35 26.80 -37.63
N LEU A 338 -2.38 27.29 -36.84
CA LEU A 338 -2.41 27.17 -35.38
C LEU A 338 -3.56 27.97 -34.75
N GLU A 339 -3.87 29.14 -35.30
CA GLU A 339 -5.01 29.97 -34.84
C GLU A 339 -6.35 29.27 -35.14
N GLU A 340 -6.55 28.71 -36.34
CA GLU A 340 -7.76 27.93 -36.67
C GLU A 340 -7.88 26.65 -35.83
N LEU A 341 -6.77 25.95 -35.56
CA LEU A 341 -6.77 24.77 -34.68
C LEU A 341 -7.16 25.11 -33.23
N LYS A 342 -6.76 26.30 -32.72
CA LYS A 342 -7.18 26.76 -31.40
C LYS A 342 -8.68 27.04 -31.35
N LEU A 343 -9.23 27.69 -32.38
CA LEU A 343 -10.67 27.95 -32.48
C LEU A 343 -11.48 26.64 -32.52
N LEU A 344 -10.96 25.62 -33.19
CA LEU A 344 -11.54 24.26 -33.22
C LEU A 344 -11.55 23.52 -31.87
N LYS A 345 -10.67 23.88 -30.93
CA LYS A 345 -10.65 23.24 -29.60
C LYS A 345 -11.57 23.92 -28.59
N ILE A 346 -12.08 25.10 -28.94
CA ILE A 346 -12.95 25.94 -28.10
C ILE A 346 -14.42 25.71 -28.49
N ASN A 347 -14.69 25.45 -29.78
CA ASN A 347 -15.98 25.00 -30.31
C ASN A 347 -16.14 23.48 -30.17
#